data_AF-A0A0F9AX30-F1
#
_entry.id   AF-A0A0F9AX30-F1
#
_cell.length_a   1.000
_cell.length_b   1.000
_cell.length_c   1.000
_cell.angle_alpha   90.00
_cell.angle_beta   90.00
_cell.angle_gamma   90.00
#
_symmetry.space_group_name_H-M   'P 1'
#
loop_
_entity.id
_entity.type
_entity.pdbx_description
1 polymer ?
#
loop_
_entity_poly.entity_id
_entity_poly.type
_entity_poly.pdbx_seq_one_letter_code
_entity_poly.pdbx_strand_id
1 'polypeptide(L)' 'MKKPYLLIITVILCLVLTGSMSLALAEDSDAETIEACKQAAKKNPDDAKAHFNLGVAYLKSGMYKEATEAFKQ' A
#
# COMPACT_ATOMS: atom_id res chain seq x y z
N MET A 1 -25.96 -14.11 -35.66
CA MET A 1 -25.01 -12.98 -35.79
C MET A 1 -24.67 -12.29 -34.44
N LYS A 2 -24.94 -12.88 -33.26
CA LYS A 2 -24.67 -12.24 -31.94
C LYS A 2 -23.40 -12.72 -31.20
N LYS A 3 -22.79 -13.81 -31.69
CA LYS A 3 -21.58 -14.43 -31.08
C LYS A 3 -20.32 -13.54 -31.06
N PRO A 4 -20.01 -12.67 -32.05
CA PRO A 4 -18.80 -11.87 -32.00
C PRO A 4 -18.87 -10.78 -30.92
N TYR A 5 -20.06 -10.21 -30.66
CA TYR A 5 -20.26 -9.21 -29.62
C TYR A 5 -20.05 -9.77 -28.21
N LEU A 6 -20.50 -11.00 -27.95
CA LEU A 6 -20.30 -11.64 -26.65
C LEU A 6 -18.81 -11.85 -26.35
N LEU A 7 -18.02 -12.26 -27.35
CA LEU A 7 -16.59 -12.50 -27.18
C LEU A 7 -15.83 -11.19 -26.92
N ILE A 8 -16.18 -10.11 -27.61
CA ILE A 8 -15.58 -8.78 -27.40
C ILE A 8 -15.91 -8.26 -25.98
N ILE A 9 -17.15 -8.40 -25.53
CA ILE A 9 -17.57 -7.96 -24.18
C ILE A 9 -16.82 -8.75 -23.10
N THR A 10 -16.70 -10.08 -23.26
CA THR A 10 -15.96 -10.90 -22.30
C THR A 10 -14.48 -10.55 -22.25
N VAL A 11 -13.84 -10.28 -23.39
CA VAL A 11 -12.44 -9.85 -23.44
C VAL A 11 -12.24 -8.49 -22.76
N ILE A 12 -13.12 -7.53 -23.01
CA ILE A 12 -13.07 -6.20 -22.36
C ILE A 12 -13.28 -6.33 -20.84
N LEU A 13 -14.24 -7.16 -20.40
CA LEU A 13 -14.49 -7.41 -18.99
C LEU A 13 -13.27 -8.05 -18.31
N CYS A 14 -12.63 -9.02 -18.96
CA CYS A 14 -11.41 -9.64 -18.45
C CYS A 14 -10.25 -8.63 -18.32
N LEU A 15 -10.06 -7.74 -19.30
CA LEU A 15 -9.00 -6.72 -19.26
C LEU A 15 -9.20 -5.71 -18.12
N VAL A 16 -10.45 -5.35 -17.82
CA VAL A 16 -10.77 -4.46 -16.69
C VAL A 16 -10.54 -5.17 -15.35
N LEU A 17 -10.89 -6.45 -15.24
CA LEU A 17 -10.69 -7.24 -14.01
C LEU A 17 -9.20 -7.51 -13.72
N THR A 18 -8.40 -7.82 -14.75
CA THR A 18 -6.95 -8.03 -14.58
C THR A 18 -6.19 -6.72 -14.36
N GLY A 19 -6.67 -5.62 -14.95
CA GLY A 19 -6.14 -4.28 -14.72
C GLY A 19 -6.31 -3.80 -13.27
N SER A 20 -7.49 -4.02 -12.68
CA SER A 20 -7.76 -3.64 -11.28
C SER A 20 -6.95 -4.45 -10.26
N MET A 21 -6.65 -5.72 -10.54
CA MET A 21 -5.79 -6.54 -9.67
C MET A 21 -4.32 -6.08 -9.70
N SER A 22 -3.87 -5.56 -10.84
CA SER A 22 -2.50 -5.03 -10.98
C SER A 22 -2.28 -3.73 -10.20
N LEU A 23 -3.36 -2.98 -9.92
CA LEU A 23 -3.30 -1.77 -9.08
C LEU A 23 -3.24 -2.10 -7.57
N ALA A 24 -3.63 -3.32 -7.17
CA ALA A 24 -3.61 -3.76 -5.76
C ALA A 24 -2.26 -4.36 -5.32
N LEU A 25 -1.40 -4.78 -6.24
CA LEU A 25 -0.09 -5.39 -5.92
C LEU A 25 1.03 -4.37 -5.69
N ALA A 26 0.73 -3.07 -5.78
CA ALA A 26 1.68 -2.01 -5.44
C ALA A 26 1.67 -1.63 -3.95
N GLU A 27 0.70 -2.10 -3.15
CA GLU A 27 0.55 -1.69 -1.74
C GLU A 27 1.16 -2.68 -0.71
N ASP A 28 1.54 -3.89 -1.12
CA ASP A 28 1.81 -4.98 -0.16
C ASP A 28 3.21 -4.91 0.49
N SER A 29 4.20 -4.31 -0.19
CA SER A 29 5.57 -4.20 0.35
C SER A 29 5.72 -3.17 1.47
N ASP A 30 4.82 -2.19 1.52
CA ASP A 30 4.94 -1.08 2.45
C ASP A 30 4.22 -1.35 3.79
N ALA A 31 3.12 -2.10 3.74
CA ALA A 31 2.34 -2.46 4.92
C ALA A 31 3.15 -3.28 5.95
N GLU A 32 3.95 -4.24 5.48
CA GLU A 32 4.79 -5.06 6.34
C GLU A 32 5.89 -4.23 7.03
N THR A 33 6.47 -3.27 6.29
CA THR A 33 7.49 -2.34 6.82
C THR A 33 6.89 -1.41 7.88
N ILE A 34 5.69 -0.87 7.62
CA ILE A 34 4.96 -0.04 8.56
C ILE A 34 4.68 -0.82 9.85
N GLU A 35 4.19 -2.06 9.76
CA GLU A 35 3.89 -2.83 10.97
C GLU A 35 5.14 -3.22 11.77
N ALA A 36 6.24 -3.57 11.09
CA ALA A 36 7.51 -3.81 11.79
C ALA A 36 7.98 -2.56 12.57
N CYS A 37 7.87 -1.38 11.96
CA CYS A 37 8.23 -0.12 12.61
C CYS A 37 7.27 0.23 13.77
N LYS A 38 5.96 -0.04 13.63
CA LYS A 38 4.97 0.14 14.72
C LYS A 38 5.25 -0.78 15.89
N GLN A 39 5.67 -2.02 15.66
CA GLN A 39 6.07 -2.93 16.73
C GLN A 39 7.33 -2.45 17.45
N ALA A 40 8.31 -1.92 16.70
CA ALA A 40 9.51 -1.32 17.28
C ALA A 40 9.16 -0.11 18.17
N ALA A 41 8.32 0.80 17.68
CA ALA A 41 7.83 1.96 18.45
C ALA A 41 6.99 1.54 19.67
N LYS A 42 6.22 0.44 19.60
CA LYS A 42 5.51 -0.11 20.76
C LYS A 42 6.45 -0.70 21.81
N LYS A 43 7.54 -1.34 21.38
CA LYS A 43 8.52 -1.95 22.27
C LYS A 43 9.36 -0.89 22.98
N ASN A 44 9.69 0.19 22.29
CA ASN A 44 10.36 1.34 22.87
C ASN A 44 9.72 2.64 22.35
N PRO A 45 8.77 3.21 23.11
CA PRO A 45 8.08 4.45 22.74
C PRO A 45 8.99 5.66 22.56
N ASP A 46 10.18 5.66 23.15
CA ASP A 46 11.15 6.77 23.07
C ASP A 46 12.26 6.49 22.03
N ASP A 47 12.16 5.40 21.25
CA ASP A 47 13.13 5.11 20.20
C ASP A 47 12.92 6.02 18.99
N ALA A 48 13.67 7.12 18.97
CA ALA A 48 13.69 8.08 17.86
C ALA A 48 13.99 7.41 16.51
N LYS A 49 14.75 6.30 16.49
CA LYS A 49 15.05 5.57 15.25
C LYS A 49 13.84 4.78 14.76
N ALA A 50 13.06 4.21 15.68
CA ALA A 50 11.81 3.53 15.33
C ALA A 50 10.79 4.50 14.74
N HIS A 51 10.62 5.68 15.36
CA HIS A 51 9.75 6.75 14.87
C HIS A 51 10.20 7.32 13.53
N PHE A 52 11.50 7.53 13.35
CA PHE A 52 12.07 7.94 12.08
C PHE A 52 11.81 6.92 10.97
N ASN A 53 12.06 5.64 11.23
CA ASN A 53 11.83 4.57 10.25
C ASN A 53 10.34 4.40 9.94
N LEU A 54 9.46 4.58 10.93
CA LEU A 54 8.02 4.58 10.75
C LEU A 54 7.57 5.72 9.85
N GLY A 55 8.10 6.94 10.06
CA GLY A 55 7.83 8.09 9.21
C GLY A 55 8.31 7.87 7.77
N VAL A 56 9.51 7.30 7.58
CA VAL A 56 10.03 6.95 6.25
C VAL A 56 9.16 5.88 5.57
N ALA A 57 8.68 4.89 6.31
CA ALA A 57 7.78 3.88 5.78
C ALA A 57 6.47 4.51 5.29
N TYR A 58 5.86 5.37 6.11
CA TYR A 58 4.66 6.11 5.73
C TYR A 58 4.87 7.04 4.52
N LEU A 59 6.04 7.68 4.40
CA LEU A 59 6.37 8.50 3.23
C LEU A 59 6.41 7.67 1.94
N LYS A 60 6.95 6.45 1.99
CA LYS A 60 7.01 5.54 0.84
C LYS A 60 5.62 5.09 0.41
N SER A 61 4.71 4.90 1.36
CA SER A 61 3.30 4.56 1.13
C SER A 61 2.42 5.75 0.74
N GLY A 62 2.96 6.97 0.63
CA GLY A 62 2.16 8.18 0.39
C GLY A 62 1.28 8.63 1.56
N MET A 63 1.46 8.05 2.74
CA MET A 63 0.75 8.38 3.98
C MET A 63 1.40 9.57 4.69
N TYR A 64 1.40 10.74 4.04
CA TYR A 64 2.16 11.91 4.48
C TYR A 64 1.73 12.46 5.86
N LYS A 65 0.46 12.31 6.21
CA LYS A 65 -0.07 12.79 7.49
C LYS A 65 0.47 11.95 8.64
N GLU A 66 0.40 10.63 8.50
CA GLU A 66 0.91 9.64 9.45
C GLU A 66 2.44 9.73 9.55
N ALA A 67 3.13 9.98 8.44
CA ALA A 67 4.57 10.25 8.46
C ALA A 67 4.93 11.45 9.33
N THR A 68 4.16 12.54 9.21
CA THR A 68 4.38 13.78 9.99
C THR A 68 4.14 13.54 11.48
N GLU A 69 3.16 12.72 11.84
CA GLU A 69 2.90 12.32 13.22
C GLU A 69 4.03 11.44 13.76
N ALA A 70 4.52 10.48 12.97
CA ALA A 70 5.63 9.63 13.34
C ALA A 70 6.92 10.44 13.57
N PHE A 71 7.22 11.46 12.76
CA PHE A 71 8.42 12.30 12.97
C PHE A 71 8.33 13.26 14.16
N LYS A 72 7.15 13.43 14.78
CA LYS A 72 6.96 14.32 15.94
C LYS A 72 7.16 13.63 17.27
N GLN A 73 7.16 12.30 17.30
CA GLN A 73 7.44 11.50 18.49
C GLN A 73 8.94 11.33 18.67
#